data_AF-A0A3C1FZ77-F1
#
_entry.id   AF-A0A3C1FZ77-F1
#
_cell.length_a   1.000
_cell.length_b   1.000
_cell.length_c   1.000
_cell.angle_alpha   90.00
_cell.angle_beta   90.00
_cell.angle_gamma   90.00
#
_symmetry.space_group_name_H-M   'P 1'
#
loop_
_entity.id
_entity.type
_entity.pdbx_description
1 polymer ?
#
loop_
_entity_poly.entity_id
_entity_poly.type
_entity_poly.pdbx_seq_one_letter_code
_entity_poly.pdbx_strand_id
1 'polypeptide(L)' 'MRATGGAEVADIFRQYGPAYRESHGLPRAHRRVMEAIEDCRTAALGGHKDKCDSC' A
#
# COMPACT_ATOMS: atom_id res chain seq x y z
N MET A 1 9.76 17.17 -5.44
CA MET A 1 10.52 16.53 -4.34
C MET A 1 10.31 15.03 -4.43
N ARG A 2 11.34 14.28 -4.84
CA ARG A 2 11.31 12.81 -4.75
C ARG A 2 11.66 12.44 -3.31
N ALA A 3 10.73 11.81 -2.60
CA ALA A 3 11.04 11.19 -1.32
C ALA A 3 12.03 10.05 -1.58
N THR A 4 13.22 10.14 -1.01
CA THR A 4 14.15 9.01 -0.88
C THR A 4 13.65 8.10 0.23
N GLY A 5 12.54 7.41 -0.02
CA GLY A 5 12.02 6.29 0.75
C GLY A 5 11.89 5.10 -0.19
N GLY A 6 12.13 3.88 0.30
CA GLY A 6 11.97 2.67 -0.50
C GLY A 6 10.56 2.57 -1.09
N ALA A 7 10.38 1.78 -2.16
CA ALA A 7 9.07 1.55 -2.74
C ALA A 7 8.10 1.00 -1.67
N GLU A 8 6.98 1.69 -1.47
CA GLU A 8 5.95 1.26 -0.52
C GLU A 8 5.01 0.27 -1.21
N VAL A 9 4.32 -0.56 -0.41
CA VAL A 9 3.34 -1.52 -0.94
C VAL A 9 2.27 -0.82 -1.77
N ALA A 10 1.85 0.38 -1.37
CA ALA A 10 0.87 1.18 -2.09
C ALA A 10 1.37 1.61 -3.49
N ASP A 11 2.67 1.81 -3.68
CA ASP A 11 3.23 2.16 -4.99
C ASP A 11 3.15 0.98 -5.97
N ILE A 12 3.37 -0.24 -5.47
CA ILE A 12 3.21 -1.48 -6.25
C ILE A 12 1.76 -1.62 -6.72
N PHE A 13 0.77 -1.42 -5.83
CA PHE A 13 -0.63 -1.51 -6.23
C PHE A 13 -1.04 -0.40 -7.21
N ARG A 14 -0.57 0.83 -7.01
CA ARG A 14 -0.82 1.92 -7.97
C ARG A 14 -0.21 1.64 -9.34
N GLN A 15 0.98 1.06 -9.41
CA GLN A 15 1.69 0.79 -10.65
C GLN A 15 1.19 -0.47 -11.38
N TYR A 16 0.93 -1.55 -10.67
CA TYR A 16 0.66 -2.88 -11.24
C TYR A 16 -0.76 -3.40 -10.97
N GLY A 17 -1.48 -2.81 -10.02
CA GLY A 17 -2.84 -3.20 -9.62
C GLY A 17 -3.87 -3.16 -10.75
N PRO A 18 -3.90 -2.14 -11.64
CA PRO A 18 -4.84 -2.12 -12.76
C PRO A 18 -4.70 -3.35 -13.68
N ALA A 19 -3.49 -3.63 -14.17
CA ALA A 19 -3.23 -4.78 -15.03
C ALA A 19 -3.51 -6.11 -14.34
N TYR A 20 -3.26 -6.21 -13.03
CA TYR A 20 -3.56 -7.40 -12.25
C TYR A 20 -5.08 -7.65 -12.13
N ARG A 21 -5.88 -6.59 -11.89
CA ARG A 21 -7.35 -6.67 -11.82
C ARG A 21 -8.00 -7.04 -13.15
N GLU A 22 -7.42 -6.61 -14.26
CA GLU A 22 -7.91 -6.95 -15.60
C GLU A 22 -7.62 -8.40 -15.98
N SER A 23 -6.44 -8.90 -15.59
CA SER A 23 -6.01 -10.28 -15.89
C SER A 23 -6.60 -11.34 -14.96
N HIS A 24 -7.12 -10.94 -13.79
CA HIS A 24 -7.61 -11.87 -12.77
C HIS A 24 -9.04 -11.52 -12.32
N GLY A 25 -9.93 -12.52 -12.35
CA GLY A 25 -11.28 -12.43 -11.79
C GLY A 25 -11.26 -12.39 -10.26
N LEU A 26 -11.00 -11.22 -9.67
CA LEU A 26 -10.85 -11.08 -8.22
C LEU A 26 -12.20 -10.95 -7.49
N PRO A 27 -12.38 -11.65 -6.34
CA PRO A 27 -13.50 -11.41 -5.44
C PRO A 27 -13.55 -9.94 -4.99
N ARG A 28 -14.76 -9.45 -4.67
CA ARG A 28 -14.96 -8.06 -4.22
C ARG A 28 -14.10 -7.68 -3.00
N ALA A 29 -13.90 -8.62 -2.08
CA ALA A 29 -13.07 -8.40 -0.90
C ALA A 29 -11.62 -8.04 -1.26
N HIS A 30 -11.04 -8.71 -2.26
CA HIS A 30 -9.67 -8.44 -2.70
C HIS A 30 -9.56 -7.05 -3.31
N ARG A 31 -10.50 -6.67 -4.19
CA ARG A 31 -10.51 -5.32 -4.79
C ARG A 31 -10.59 -4.22 -3.73
N ARG A 32 -11.43 -4.42 -2.70
CA ARG A 32 -11.52 -3.48 -1.58
C ARG A 32 -10.22 -3.34 -0.79
N VAL A 33 -9.51 -4.44 -0.57
CA VAL A 33 -8.20 -4.41 0.11
C VAL A 33 -7.18 -3.65 -0.74
N MET A 34 -7.15 -3.88 -2.06
CA MET A 34 -6.26 -3.16 -2.97
C MET A 34 -6.54 -1.64 -2.93
N GLU A 35 -7.81 -1.23 -3.04
CA GLU A 35 -8.22 0.18 -2.95
C GLU A 35 -7.80 0.80 -1.61
N ALA A 36 -8.05 0.12 -0.48
CA ALA A 36 -7.65 0.63 0.83
C ALA A 36 -6.13 0.80 0.99
N ILE A 37 -5.34 -0.06 0.35
CA ILE A 37 -3.87 0.05 0.32
C ILE A 37 -3.45 1.22 -0.58
N GLU A 38 -4.06 1.38 -1.75
CA GLU A 38 -3.81 2.50 -2.66
C GLU A 38 -4.14 3.86 -2.02
N ASP A 39 -5.19 3.94 -1.20
CA ASP A 39 -5.61 5.15 -0.47
C ASP A 39 -4.86 5.39 0.84
N CYS A 40 -4.02 4.44 1.26
CA CYS A 40 -3.29 4.51 2.51
C CYS A 40 -2.27 5.67 2.51
N ARG A 41 -2.35 6.53 3.54
CA ARG A 41 -1.49 7.71 3.70
C ARG A 41 -0.31 7.50 4.66
N THR A 42 -0.10 6.29 5.16
CA THR A 42 0.93 5.96 6.16
C THR A 42 2.33 6.44 5.76
N ALA A 43 2.71 6.26 4.49
CA ALA A 43 4.01 6.73 4.00
C ALA A 43 4.15 8.27 4.03
N ALA A 44 3.06 8.99 3.77
CA ALA A 44 3.04 10.45 3.77
C ALA A 44 2.91 11.06 5.18
N LEU A 45 2.27 10.33 6.11
CA LEU A 45 2.00 10.81 7.47
C LEU A 45 3.02 10.30 8.51
N GLY A 46 3.86 9.33 8.14
CA GLY A 46 4.70 8.59 9.07
C GLY A 46 3.88 7.51 9.76
N GLY A 47 4.28 6.25 9.57
CA GLY A 47 3.63 5.12 10.23
C GLY A 47 3.92 5.06 11.73
N HIS A 48 3.02 4.41 12.47
CA HIS A 48 3.27 4.11 13.86
C HIS A 48 4.25 2.94 13.96
N LYS A 49 5.33 3.13 14.73
CA LYS A 49 6.21 2.05 15.15
C LYS A 49 6.11 1.99 16.66
N ASP A 50 5.57 0.90 17.17
CA ASP A 50 5.67 0.60 18.59
C ASP A 50 7.14 0.43 18.95
N LYS A 51 7.53 1.04 20.07
CA LYS A 51 8.85 0.85 20.65
C LYS A 51 8.69 0.07 21.94
N CYS A 52 9.58 -0.87 22.18
CA CYS A 52 9.63 -1.55 23.46
C CYS A 52 10.18 -0.59 24.52
N ASP A 53 9.56 -0.53 25.69
CA ASP A 53 10.08 0.28 26.80
C ASP A 53 11.28 -0.38 27.50
N SER A 54 11.61 -1.63 27.12
CA SER A 54 12.63 -2.47 27.76
C SER A 54 13.75 -2.95 26.83
N CYS A 55 13.77 -2.57 25.55
CA CYS A 55 14.90 -2.80 24.65
C CYS A 55 15.05 -1.69 23.59
#